data_AF-A0A0A9VUJ8-F1
#
_entry.id   AF-A0A0A9VUJ8-F1
#
_cell.length_a   1.000
_cell.length_b   1.000
_cell.length_c   1.000
_cell.angle_alpha   90.00
_cell.angle_beta   90.00
_cell.angle_gamma   90.00
#
_symmetry.space_group_name_H-M   'P 1'
#
loop_
_entity.id
_entity.type
_entity.pdbx_description
1 polymer ?
#
loop_
_entity_poly.entity_id
_entity_poly.type
_entity_poly.pdbx_seq_one_letter_code
_entity_poly.pdbx_strand_id
1 'polypeptide(L)'
;PECKVSLNEVINIDSAKTKNKKSSSRNIVIDDVSFHRCVSLSKFEQDHSISFIPPDGEFTLMKYRITNRVVIPFIVTPVIIFAGRHKVEFKITLKRNFARNFVATNVAVIIPVPPNTASAKCSTTQGRARLVEGKHVIVWSIPRYADTDVYLLRAEA
;
A
#
# COMPACT_ATOMS: atom_id res chain seq x y z
N PRO A 1 15.56 12.96 28.64
CA PRO A 1 14.19 12.87 29.20
C PRO A 1 13.67 11.44 28.98
N GLU A 2 12.96 10.84 29.93
CA GLU A 2 12.32 9.53 29.72
C GLU A 2 11.00 9.72 28.96
N CYS A 3 10.82 8.98 27.88
CA CYS A 3 9.65 9.03 27.02
C CYS A 3 8.90 7.69 27.08
N LYS A 4 7.57 7.75 27.00
CA LYS A 4 6.69 6.57 26.99
C LYS A 4 5.70 6.66 25.83
N VAL A 5 5.60 5.59 25.04
CA VAL A 5 4.66 5.46 23.91
C VAL A 5 3.80 4.22 24.12
N SER A 6 2.50 4.37 23.90
CA SER A 6 1.53 3.28 23.92
C SER A 6 0.90 3.12 22.53
N LEU A 7 0.71 1.89 22.09
CA LEU A 7 0.07 1.58 20.81
C LEU A 7 -1.39 1.18 21.02
N ASN A 8 -2.23 1.43 20.01
CA ASN A 8 -3.64 0.99 19.99
C ASN A 8 -3.78 -0.52 19.70
N GLU A 9 -2.67 -1.21 19.45
CA GLU A 9 -2.62 -2.58 18.92
C GLU A 9 -2.11 -3.55 19.97
N VAL A 10 -2.53 -4.81 19.87
CA VAL A 10 -2.00 -5.88 20.73
C VAL A 10 -0.76 -6.43 20.03
N ILE A 11 0.40 -6.17 20.61
CA ILE A 11 1.66 -6.69 20.12
C ILE A 11 1.88 -8.07 20.74
N ASN A 12 1.56 -9.13 19.99
CA ASN A 12 1.89 -10.48 20.40
C ASN A 12 3.24 -10.86 19.82
N ILE A 13 4.29 -10.84 20.65
CA ILE A 13 5.63 -11.27 20.23
C ILE A 13 5.75 -12.80 20.16
N ASP A 14 4.79 -13.56 20.70
CA ASP A 14 4.82 -15.02 20.69
C ASP A 14 3.81 -15.65 19.71
N SER A 15 4.34 -16.10 18.58
CA SER A 15 3.68 -17.07 17.72
C SER A 15 3.70 -18.47 18.35
N ALA A 16 2.86 -18.72 19.36
CA ALA A 16 2.25 -20.04 19.63
C ALA A 16 1.42 -20.01 20.91
N LYS A 17 0.16 -20.47 20.82
CA LYS A 17 -0.76 -20.77 21.93
C LYS A 17 -1.45 -19.56 22.57
N THR A 18 -2.55 -19.11 21.95
CA THR A 18 -3.89 -19.13 22.57
C THR A 18 -4.90 -18.70 21.52
N LYS A 19 -5.45 -19.68 20.79
CA LYS A 19 -6.71 -19.52 20.06
C LYS A 19 -7.82 -19.53 21.11
N ASN A 20 -8.24 -18.36 21.59
CA ASN A 20 -9.62 -18.07 22.04
C ASN A 20 -9.68 -16.78 22.85
N LYS A 21 -10.03 -15.68 22.18
CA LYS A 21 -10.96 -14.67 22.74
C LYS A 21 -11.48 -13.80 21.61
N LYS A 22 -12.78 -13.94 21.33
CA LYS A 22 -13.56 -12.97 20.55
C LYS A 22 -13.48 -11.62 21.26
N SER A 23 -12.61 -10.73 20.80
CA SER A 23 -12.69 -9.30 21.11
C SER A 23 -13.14 -8.57 19.84
N SER A 24 -14.30 -7.92 19.93
CA SER A 24 -14.89 -7.10 18.87
C SER A 24 -14.23 -5.72 18.82
N SER A 25 -12.90 -5.67 18.87
CA SER A 25 -12.12 -4.45 18.69
C SER A 25 -11.22 -4.64 17.47
N ARG A 26 -10.94 -3.55 16.77
CA ARG A 26 -10.03 -3.47 15.61
C ARG A 26 -8.57 -3.72 16.04
N ASN A 27 -8.31 -4.79 16.79
CA ASN A 27 -6.96 -5.16 17.21
C ASN A 27 -6.22 -5.65 15.98
N ILE A 28 -5.34 -4.80 15.48
CA ILE A 28 -4.30 -5.20 14.54
C ILE A 28 -3.28 -6.00 15.36
N VAL A 29 -2.77 -7.08 14.79
CA VAL A 29 -1.75 -7.92 15.44
C VAL A 29 -0.46 -7.70 14.67
N ILE A 30 0.58 -7.32 15.39
CA ILE A 30 1.92 -7.18 14.86
C ILE A 30 2.56 -8.58 14.84
N ASP A 31 3.15 -8.96 13.71
CA ASP A 31 3.76 -10.27 13.53
C ASP A 31 5.19 -10.33 14.09
N ASP A 32 5.97 -9.29 13.83
CA ASP A 32 7.30 -9.11 14.40
C ASP A 32 7.59 -7.63 14.61
N VAL A 33 8.41 -7.36 15.61
CA VAL A 33 8.87 -6.03 15.99
C VAL A 33 10.35 -6.06 16.30
N SER A 34 11.05 -5.01 15.88
CA SER A 34 12.39 -4.70 16.34
C SER A 34 12.43 -3.29 16.90
N PHE A 35 13.09 -3.12 18.04
CA PHE A 35 13.20 -1.85 18.73
C PHE A 35 14.62 -1.27 18.61
N HIS A 36 14.72 0.05 18.73
CA HIS A 36 16.01 0.69 18.96
C HIS A 36 16.58 0.30 20.33
N ARG A 37 17.90 0.29 20.45
CA ARG A 37 18.62 -0.05 21.71
C ARG A 37 18.26 0.81 22.92
N CYS A 38 17.64 1.97 22.69
CA CYS A 38 17.23 2.88 23.76
C CYS A 38 15.92 2.48 24.44
N VAL A 39 15.22 1.46 23.91
CA VAL A 39 13.96 0.95 24.46
C VAL A 39 14.23 -0.07 25.56
N SER A 40 13.52 0.06 26.68
CA SER A 40 13.51 -0.93 27.76
C SER A 40 12.60 -2.10 27.40
N LEU A 41 13.19 -3.21 26.97
CA LEU A 41 12.45 -4.44 26.66
C LEU A 41 11.72 -5.01 27.88
N SER A 42 12.32 -4.90 29.08
CA SER A 42 11.70 -5.38 30.32
C SER A 42 10.38 -4.66 30.65
N LYS A 43 10.31 -3.34 30.43
CA LYS A 43 9.06 -2.60 30.60
C LYS A 43 8.03 -3.02 29.54
N PHE A 44 8.48 -3.16 28.30
CA PHE A 44 7.62 -3.62 27.20
C PHE A 44 7.00 -5.01 27.45
N GLU A 45 7.76 -5.96 27.98
CA GLU A 45 7.25 -7.30 28.33
C GLU A 45 6.23 -7.26 29.47
N GLN A 46 6.34 -6.30 30.39
CA GLN A 46 5.48 -6.20 31.57
C GLN A 46 4.13 -5.51 31.29
N ASP A 47 4.15 -4.36 30.61
CA ASP A 47 2.96 -3.51 30.43
C ASP A 47 2.64 -3.19 28.97
N HIS A 48 3.34 -3.82 28.01
CA HIS A 48 3.24 -3.54 26.57
C HIS A 48 3.47 -2.07 26.20
N SER A 49 4.17 -1.32 27.05
CA SER A 49 4.53 0.07 26.79
C SER A 49 5.97 0.23 26.34
N ILE A 50 6.19 1.14 25.40
CA ILE A 50 7.52 1.42 24.85
C ILE A 50 8.11 2.59 25.65
N SER A 51 8.95 2.26 26.62
CA SER A 51 9.68 3.25 27.44
C SER A 51 11.12 3.39 26.96
N PHE A 52 11.61 4.61 26.73
CA PHE A 52 12.94 4.86 26.17
C PHE A 52 13.50 6.24 26.52
N ILE A 53 14.82 6.40 26.37
CA ILE A 53 15.50 7.70 26.39
C ILE A 53 15.97 7.99 24.96
N PRO A 54 15.39 8.97 24.24
CA PRO A 54 15.72 9.20 22.84
C PRO A 54 17.19 9.61 22.66
N PRO A 55 17.89 9.08 21.64
CA PRO A 55 19.11 9.68 21.12
C PRO A 55 18.84 11.08 20.56
N ASP A 56 19.89 11.88 20.42
CA ASP A 56 19.79 13.19 19.78
C ASP A 56 19.58 13.05 18.26
N GLY A 57 18.64 13.82 17.73
CA GLY A 57 18.33 13.86 16.29
C GLY A 57 17.28 12.85 15.83
N GLU A 58 17.24 12.61 14.52
CA GLU A 58 16.29 11.69 13.89
C GLU A 58 16.75 10.23 14.06
N PHE A 59 15.87 9.36 14.55
CA PHE A 59 16.14 7.93 14.68
C PHE A 59 14.87 7.10 14.52
N THR A 60 15.04 5.83 14.14
CA THR A 60 13.93 4.86 14.08
C THR A 60 13.75 4.19 15.44
N LEU A 61 12.66 4.50 16.13
CA LEU A 61 12.32 3.90 17.43
C LEU A 61 11.97 2.40 17.31
N MET A 62 11.21 2.04 16.28
CA MET A 62 10.63 0.70 16.10
C MET A 62 10.44 0.40 14.62
N LYS A 63 10.67 -0.85 14.21
CA LYS A 63 10.22 -1.39 12.92
C LYS A 63 9.29 -2.57 13.19
N TYR A 64 8.24 -2.69 12.40
CA TYR A 64 7.23 -3.73 12.60
C TYR A 64 6.71 -4.27 11.27
N ARG A 65 6.15 -5.47 11.32
CA ARG A 65 5.46 -6.11 10.19
C ARG A 65 4.06 -6.54 10.59
N ILE A 66 3.09 -6.32 9.70
CA ILE A 66 1.71 -6.78 9.84
C ILE A 66 1.31 -7.47 8.54
N THR A 67 0.79 -8.70 8.64
CA THR A 67 0.24 -9.44 7.50
C THR A 67 -1.26 -9.63 7.57
N ASN A 68 -1.86 -9.50 8.75
CA ASN A 68 -3.29 -9.62 8.91
C ASN A 68 -4.00 -8.26 8.77
N ARG A 69 -5.27 -8.29 8.35
CA ARG A 69 -6.14 -7.10 8.27
C ARG A 69 -5.56 -5.92 7.46
N VAL A 70 -4.62 -6.17 6.55
CA VAL A 70 -4.10 -5.16 5.63
C VAL A 70 -5.15 -4.83 4.58
N VAL A 71 -5.57 -3.57 4.53
CA VAL A 71 -6.49 -3.06 3.52
C VAL A 71 -5.67 -2.60 2.32
N ILE A 72 -5.79 -3.30 1.20
CA ILE A 72 -5.16 -2.87 -0.06
C ILE A 72 -5.85 -1.57 -0.51
N PRO A 73 -5.14 -0.45 -0.70
CA PRO A 73 -5.76 0.87 -0.90
C PRO A 73 -6.41 1.03 -2.28
N PHE A 74 -6.01 0.24 -3.26
CA PHE A 74 -6.58 0.26 -4.61
C PHE A 74 -6.92 -1.13 -5.09
N ILE A 75 -8.05 -1.26 -5.76
CA ILE A 75 -8.46 -2.45 -6.49
C ILE A 75 -8.26 -2.15 -7.97
N VAL A 76 -7.43 -2.95 -8.64
CA VAL A 76 -7.18 -2.84 -10.08
C VAL A 76 -7.93 -3.95 -10.79
N THR A 77 -8.77 -3.59 -11.75
CA THR A 77 -9.51 -4.54 -12.60
C THR A 77 -9.09 -4.35 -14.05
N PRO A 78 -8.17 -5.18 -14.56
CA PRO A 78 -7.76 -5.16 -15.95
C PRO A 78 -8.71 -5.99 -16.82
N VAL A 79 -9.00 -5.49 -18.02
CA VAL A 79 -9.62 -6.24 -19.11
C VAL A 79 -8.75 -6.03 -20.35
N ILE A 80 -8.32 -7.12 -20.98
CA ILE A 80 -7.42 -7.10 -22.13
C ILE A 80 -8.13 -7.84 -23.27
N ILE A 81 -8.22 -7.19 -24.43
CA ILE A 81 -8.89 -7.72 -25.62
C ILE A 81 -7.89 -7.71 -26.77
N PHE A 82 -7.67 -8.87 -27.38
CA PHE A 82 -6.83 -8.99 -28.58
C PHE A 82 -7.70 -8.73 -29.82
N ALA A 83 -7.55 -7.56 -30.43
CA ALA A 83 -8.34 -7.12 -31.58
C ALA A 83 -7.60 -7.42 -32.89
N GLY A 84 -7.45 -8.70 -33.21
CA GLY A 84 -6.68 -9.16 -34.37
C GLY A 84 -5.22 -9.46 -34.04
N ARG A 85 -4.35 -9.52 -35.07
CA ARG A 85 -2.96 -9.99 -34.93
C ARG A 85 -1.98 -8.92 -34.40
N HIS A 86 -2.31 -7.63 -34.56
CA HIS A 86 -1.39 -6.52 -34.32
C HIS A 86 -1.96 -5.42 -33.43
N LYS A 87 -3.06 -5.71 -32.71
CA LYS A 87 -3.75 -4.72 -31.89
C LYS A 87 -4.25 -5.34 -30.61
N VAL A 88 -3.97 -4.67 -29.50
CA VAL A 88 -4.42 -5.05 -28.15
C VAL A 88 -5.10 -3.85 -27.50
N GLU A 89 -6.30 -4.08 -27.00
CA GLU A 89 -7.06 -3.08 -26.25
C GLU A 89 -6.98 -3.38 -24.75
N PHE A 90 -6.56 -2.38 -23.98
CA PHE A 90 -6.48 -2.41 -22.54
C PHE A 90 -7.59 -1.54 -21.96
N LYS A 91 -8.35 -2.10 -21.02
CA LYS A 91 -9.31 -1.37 -20.20
C LYS A 91 -8.95 -1.62 -18.75
N ILE A 92 -8.31 -0.65 -18.11
CA ILE A 92 -7.82 -0.75 -16.73
C ILE A 92 -8.69 0.12 -15.84
N THR A 93 -9.38 -0.50 -14.89
CA THR A 93 -10.22 0.19 -13.91
C THR A 93 -9.46 0.25 -12.59
N LEU A 94 -9.24 1.46 -12.07
CA LEU A 94 -8.63 1.69 -10.77
C LEU A 94 -9.73 2.16 -9.81
N LYS A 95 -10.04 1.37 -8.80
CA LYS A 95 -11.05 1.68 -7.78
C LYS A 95 -10.35 1.93 -6.43
N ARG A 96 -10.75 2.98 -5.71
CA ARG A 96 -10.27 3.19 -4.34
C ARG A 96 -10.88 2.19 -3.37
N ASN A 97 -10.12 1.82 -2.36
CA ASN A 97 -10.53 0.98 -1.25
C ASN A 97 -10.07 1.60 0.10
N PHE A 98 -10.12 2.92 0.17
CA PHE A 98 -9.90 3.72 1.37
C PHE A 98 -11.05 4.73 1.54
N ALA A 99 -11.23 5.23 2.77
CA ALA A 99 -12.32 6.13 3.10
C ALA A 99 -12.25 7.46 2.35
N ARG A 100 -13.41 8.08 2.09
CA ARG A 100 -13.52 9.22 1.17
C ARG A 100 -12.81 10.49 1.61
N ASN A 101 -12.53 10.60 2.91
CA ASN A 101 -11.79 11.69 3.53
C ASN A 101 -10.27 11.61 3.27
N PHE A 102 -9.76 10.47 2.81
CA PHE A 102 -8.38 10.34 2.39
C PHE A 102 -8.22 10.66 0.91
N VAL A 103 -7.06 11.22 0.56
CA VAL A 103 -6.67 11.52 -0.80
C VAL A 103 -5.32 10.87 -1.04
N ALA A 104 -5.24 10.02 -2.06
CA ALA A 104 -3.96 9.48 -2.50
C ALA A 104 -3.31 10.45 -3.49
N THR A 105 -2.00 10.66 -3.37
CA THR A 105 -1.22 11.53 -4.25
C THR A 105 -0.13 10.74 -4.95
N ASN A 106 0.32 11.23 -6.09
CA ASN A 106 1.41 10.64 -6.87
C ASN A 106 1.20 9.14 -7.18
N VAL A 107 -0.04 8.78 -7.53
CA VAL A 107 -0.38 7.40 -7.88
C VAL A 107 0.11 7.13 -9.30
N ALA A 108 0.81 6.02 -9.49
CA ALA A 108 1.23 5.55 -10.81
C ALA A 108 0.78 4.10 -11.01
N VAL A 109 0.06 3.83 -12.10
CA VAL A 109 -0.28 2.47 -12.54
C VAL A 109 0.62 2.12 -13.71
N ILE A 110 1.41 1.06 -13.56
CA ILE A 110 2.34 0.57 -14.58
C ILE A 110 1.69 -0.64 -15.26
N ILE A 111 1.43 -0.52 -16.56
CA ILE A 111 0.74 -1.53 -17.35
C ILE A 111 1.73 -2.08 -18.37
N PRO A 112 2.20 -3.33 -18.23
CA PRO A 112 3.06 -3.96 -19.23
C PRO A 112 2.37 -4.08 -20.58
N VAL A 113 3.11 -3.82 -21.65
CA VAL A 113 2.67 -4.04 -23.03
C VAL A 113 3.61 -5.04 -23.74
N PRO A 114 3.17 -5.67 -24.83
CA PRO A 114 4.05 -6.51 -25.63
C PRO A 114 5.34 -5.79 -26.06
N PRO A 115 6.48 -6.50 -26.16
CA PRO A 115 7.76 -5.88 -26.50
C PRO A 115 7.79 -5.30 -27.92
N ASN A 116 6.92 -5.78 -28.80
CA ASN A 116 6.78 -5.32 -30.19
C ASN A 116 5.73 -4.20 -30.36
N THR A 117 5.24 -3.60 -29.27
CA THR A 117 4.32 -2.46 -29.34
C THR A 117 5.04 -1.25 -29.94
N ALA A 118 4.60 -0.84 -31.14
CA ALA A 118 5.16 0.31 -31.85
C ALA A 118 4.58 1.64 -31.38
N SER A 119 3.32 1.67 -30.91
CA SER A 119 2.68 2.87 -30.41
C SER A 119 1.51 2.51 -29.49
N ALA A 120 1.11 3.41 -28.59
CA ALA A 120 -0.10 3.20 -27.79
C ALA A 120 -0.93 4.49 -27.69
N LYS A 121 -2.20 4.42 -28.10
CA LYS A 121 -3.17 5.49 -27.96
C LYS A 121 -3.91 5.34 -26.63
N CYS A 122 -3.66 6.26 -25.70
CA CYS A 122 -4.25 6.21 -24.36
C CYS A 122 -5.34 7.27 -24.17
N SER A 123 -6.41 6.91 -23.49
CA SER A 123 -7.49 7.78 -23.02
C SER A 123 -7.82 7.46 -21.57
N THR A 124 -7.87 8.47 -20.71
CA THR A 124 -8.03 8.30 -19.26
C THR A 124 -9.09 9.25 -18.73
N THR A 125 -9.89 8.81 -17.76
CA THR A 125 -10.87 9.70 -17.10
C THR A 125 -10.20 10.75 -16.23
N GLN A 126 -9.05 10.43 -15.64
CA GLN A 126 -8.24 11.31 -14.81
C GLN A 126 -6.75 10.98 -14.97
N GLY A 127 -5.90 11.97 -14.67
CA GLY A 127 -4.45 11.83 -14.84
C GLY A 127 -4.01 11.80 -16.31
N ARG A 128 -2.81 11.26 -16.56
CA ARG A 128 -2.22 11.15 -17.90
C ARG A 128 -1.54 9.80 -18.06
N ALA A 129 -1.73 9.16 -19.21
CA ALA A 129 -1.06 7.92 -19.57
C ALA A 129 -0.13 8.11 -20.77
N ARG A 130 1.05 7.49 -20.74
CA ARG A 130 2.03 7.53 -21.82
C ARG A 130 2.73 6.17 -21.95
N LEU A 131 3.05 5.78 -23.19
CA LEU A 131 3.93 4.64 -23.45
C LEU A 131 5.38 5.03 -23.15
N VAL A 132 6.09 4.16 -22.46
CA VAL A 132 7.53 4.23 -22.23
C VAL A 132 8.16 3.08 -22.99
N GLU A 133 8.53 3.35 -24.24
CA GLU A 133 9.01 2.34 -25.21
C GLU A 133 10.21 1.55 -24.67
N GLY A 134 11.22 2.24 -24.09
CA GLY A 134 12.41 1.59 -23.53
C GLY A 134 12.15 0.66 -22.34
N LYS A 135 10.92 0.65 -21.79
CA LYS A 135 10.51 -0.26 -20.70
C LYS A 135 9.34 -1.16 -21.09
N HIS A 136 8.80 -1.03 -22.30
CA HIS A 136 7.60 -1.75 -22.76
C HIS A 136 6.43 -1.66 -21.75
N VAL A 137 6.15 -0.45 -21.25
CA VAL A 137 5.07 -0.20 -20.29
C VAL A 137 4.30 1.07 -20.63
N ILE A 138 2.99 1.05 -20.41
CA ILE A 138 2.17 2.27 -20.30
C ILE A 138 2.21 2.71 -18.83
N VAL A 139 2.63 3.94 -18.59
CA VAL A 139 2.60 4.56 -17.25
C VAL A 139 1.42 5.50 -17.18
N TRP A 140 0.47 5.20 -16.30
CA TRP A 140 -0.67 6.06 -15.99
C TRP A 140 -0.44 6.80 -14.67
N SER A 141 -0.15 8.10 -14.77
CA SER A 141 0.14 8.97 -13.63
C SER A 141 -1.10 9.76 -13.22
N ILE A 142 -1.48 9.66 -11.95
CA ILE A 142 -2.60 10.35 -11.31
C ILE A 142 -2.02 11.18 -10.16
N PRO A 143 -1.82 12.50 -10.33
CA PRO A 143 -1.25 13.36 -9.29
C PRO A 143 -2.07 13.36 -8.00
N ARG A 144 -3.40 13.25 -8.12
CA ARG A 144 -4.35 13.30 -7.01
C ARG A 144 -5.55 12.40 -7.33
N TYR A 145 -5.87 11.49 -6.41
CA TYR A 145 -7.04 10.61 -6.48
C TYR A 145 -8.02 10.98 -5.36
N ALA A 146 -9.12 11.65 -5.71
CA ALA A 146 -10.08 12.17 -4.72
C ALA A 146 -11.53 12.19 -5.22
N ASP A 147 -11.74 12.47 -6.51
CA ASP A 147 -13.04 12.96 -7.00
C ASP A 147 -14.10 11.86 -7.07
N THR A 148 -13.73 10.70 -7.61
CA THR A 148 -14.65 9.57 -7.80
C THR A 148 -14.09 8.31 -7.17
N ASP A 149 -14.96 7.32 -6.94
CA ASP A 149 -14.51 6.02 -6.44
C ASP A 149 -13.69 5.24 -7.46
N VAL A 150 -13.85 5.55 -8.75
CA VAL A 150 -13.31 4.78 -9.86
C VAL A 150 -12.76 5.71 -10.94
N TYR A 151 -11.52 5.46 -11.36
CA TYR A 151 -10.94 6.00 -12.57
C TYR A 151 -10.73 4.88 -13.61
N LEU A 152 -10.76 5.26 -14.89
CA LEU A 152 -10.63 4.33 -16.00
C LEU A 152 -9.56 4.80 -16.98
N LEU A 153 -8.72 3.85 -17.40
CA LEU A 153 -7.84 3.97 -18.55
C LEU A 153 -8.33 3.03 -19.65
N ARG A 154 -8.37 3.55 -20.88
CA ARG A 154 -8.48 2.79 -22.12
C ARG A 154 -7.22 3.04 -22.93
N ALA A 155 -6.54 1.99 -23.37
CA ALA A 155 -5.42 2.11 -24.29
C ALA A 155 -5.55 1.12 -25.43
N GLU A 156 -5.08 1.52 -26.60
CA GLU A 156 -4.95 0.68 -27.77
C GLU A 156 -3.48 0.67 -28.16
N ALA A 157 -2.86 -0.52 -28.20
CA ALA A 157 -1.45 -0.70 -28.47
C ALA A 157 -1.18 -1.82 -29.49
#